data_AF-A0A4R1BDB5-F1
#
_entry.id   AF-A0A4R1BDB5-F1
#
_cell.length_a   1.000
_cell.length_b   1.000
_cell.length_c   1.000
_cell.angle_alpha   90.00
_cell.angle_beta   90.00
_cell.angle_gamma   90.00
#
_symmetry.space_group_name_H-M   'P 1'
#
loop_
_entity.id
_entity.type
_entity.pdbx_description
1 polymer ?
#
loop_
_entity_poly.entity_id
_entity_poly.type
_entity_poly.pdbx_seq_one_letter_code
_entity_poly.pdbx_strand_id
1 'polypeptide(L)'
;MRRAALLSLLALAACAGSPPPPDWKMNAQSGLEGFQKHYLDGNARLADLSFAKARAEAARTGRPDLVARIELARCGVRAAALEFDDCPGYQALAEGAAPAERSYAAFLSGAWQGLDAKTLPTQYAPVLKAGGEAKLAEVADPVSRLIAAGVLFKAGRLPPAGIVDAVETASGQGWRRPLLAWLGVELQRARAAGDGDAAARIQRRIDLVATSVKP
;
A
#
# COMPACT_ATOMS: atom_id res chain seq x y z
N MET A 1 -6.87 -49.54 53.67
CA MET A 1 -5.54 -49.02 54.07
C MET A 1 -4.86 -48.44 52.83
N ARG A 2 -5.15 -47.20 52.46
CA ARG A 2 -4.26 -46.02 52.60
C ARG A 2 -2.83 -46.28 52.11
N ARG A 3 -2.48 -45.80 50.91
CA ARG A 3 -1.21 -45.10 50.59
C ARG A 3 -1.21 -44.54 49.16
N ALA A 4 -0.96 -43.23 49.09
CA ALA A 4 -0.37 -42.46 47.99
C ALA A 4 -1.19 -42.20 46.71
N ALA A 5 -2.25 -41.40 46.85
CA ALA A 5 -2.67 -40.46 45.81
C ALA A 5 -1.98 -39.12 46.10
N LEU A 6 -0.88 -38.80 45.40
CA LEU A 6 -0.22 -37.49 45.42
C LEU A 6 0.94 -37.54 44.43
N LEU A 7 0.76 -36.94 43.24
CA LEU A 7 1.79 -36.30 42.39
C LEU A 7 1.20 -35.96 41.01
N SER A 8 0.14 -35.14 40.99
CA SER A 8 -0.48 -34.64 39.75
C SER A 8 -0.64 -33.11 39.80
N LEU A 9 0.42 -32.39 40.16
CA LEU A 9 0.45 -30.93 40.16
C LEU A 9 1.87 -30.44 39.86
N LEU A 10 2.27 -30.38 38.58
CA LEU A 10 3.41 -29.59 38.10
C LEU A 10 3.48 -29.64 36.55
N ALA A 11 2.59 -28.93 35.86
CA ALA A 11 2.71 -28.73 34.40
C ALA A 11 1.96 -27.49 33.88
N LEU A 12 1.98 -26.36 34.60
CA LEU A 12 1.30 -25.12 34.16
C LEU A 12 2.19 -23.86 34.18
N ALA A 13 3.50 -24.01 33.92
CA ALA A 13 4.41 -22.88 33.77
C ALA A 13 5.28 -23.02 32.52
N ALA A 14 4.70 -22.90 31.32
CA ALA A 14 5.49 -22.82 30.09
C ALA A 14 4.80 -22.09 28.91
N CYS A 15 3.88 -21.15 29.16
CA CYS A 15 3.24 -20.35 28.10
C CYS A 15 3.34 -18.84 28.36
N ALA A 16 4.52 -18.32 28.69
CA ALA A 16 4.75 -16.87 28.66
C ALA A 16 6.26 -16.59 28.66
N GLY A 17 6.77 -15.87 27.66
CA GLY A 17 8.11 -15.31 27.74
C GLY A 17 8.92 -15.27 26.45
N SER A 18 8.32 -14.88 25.32
CA SER A 18 9.16 -14.25 24.29
C SER A 18 9.40 -12.80 24.71
N PRO A 19 10.66 -12.30 24.72
CA PRO A 19 10.92 -10.90 25.01
C PRO A 19 10.16 -10.00 24.02
N PRO A 20 9.74 -8.80 24.45
CA PRO A 20 9.05 -7.87 23.56
C PRO A 20 9.92 -7.57 22.33
N PRO A 21 9.30 -7.30 21.17
CA PRO A 21 10.06 -6.92 19.98
C PRO A 21 10.86 -5.64 20.27
N PRO A 22 12.05 -5.48 19.68
CA PRO A 22 12.83 -4.25 19.81
C PRO A 22 12.05 -3.01 19.37
N ASP A 23 12.20 -1.89 20.08
CA ASP A 23 11.45 -0.64 19.86
C ASP A 23 11.50 -0.13 18.42
N TRP A 24 12.64 -0.31 17.73
CA TRP A 24 12.80 0.14 16.35
C TRP A 24 11.72 -0.44 15.42
N LYS A 25 11.25 -1.68 15.67
CA LYS A 25 10.19 -2.31 14.85
C LYS A 25 8.89 -1.54 14.98
N MET A 26 8.49 -1.24 16.22
CA MET A 26 7.26 -0.51 16.50
C MET A 26 7.36 0.93 15.99
N ASN A 27 8.49 1.60 16.21
CA ASN A 27 8.70 2.97 15.72
C ASN A 27 8.69 3.04 14.19
N ALA A 28 9.30 2.07 13.51
CA ALA A 28 9.30 1.99 12.05
C ALA A 28 7.88 1.77 11.51
N GLN A 29 7.12 0.85 12.12
CA GLN A 29 5.74 0.59 11.75
C GLN A 29 4.85 1.82 11.95
N SER A 30 4.89 2.46 13.12
CA SER A 30 4.11 3.68 13.37
C SER A 30 4.50 4.82 12.42
N GLY A 31 5.78 4.92 12.03
CA GLY A 31 6.22 5.87 11.01
C GLY A 31 5.62 5.57 9.63
N LEU A 32 5.55 4.31 9.21
CA LEU A 32 4.90 3.91 7.96
C LEU A 32 3.39 4.16 7.98
N GLU A 33 2.70 3.82 9.07
CA GLU A 33 1.28 4.09 9.25
C GLU A 33 0.98 5.60 9.20
N GLY A 34 1.83 6.40 9.85
CA GLY A 34 1.78 7.86 9.78
C GLY A 34 2.01 8.39 8.35
N PHE A 35 3.00 7.84 7.64
CA PHE A 35 3.24 8.20 6.24
C PHE A 35 2.03 7.86 5.37
N GLN A 36 1.50 6.64 5.45
CA GLN A 36 0.34 6.20 4.68
C GLN A 36 -0.84 7.13 4.92
N LYS A 37 -1.19 7.38 6.19
CA LYS A 37 -2.29 8.28 6.57
C LYS A 37 -2.09 9.68 6.00
N HIS A 38 -0.99 10.33 6.35
CA HIS A 38 -0.76 11.72 5.96
C HIS A 38 -0.60 11.89 4.45
N TYR A 39 -0.02 10.92 3.77
CA TYR A 39 0.14 10.96 2.32
C TYR A 39 -1.20 10.87 1.60
N LEU A 40 -2.05 9.91 1.98
CA LEU A 40 -3.38 9.71 1.39
C LEU A 40 -4.32 10.90 1.70
N ASP A 41 -4.23 11.47 2.90
CA ASP A 41 -4.92 12.73 3.29
C ASP A 41 -4.38 13.96 2.53
N GLY A 42 -3.24 13.82 1.85
CA GLY A 42 -2.58 14.86 1.05
C GLY A 42 -1.75 15.86 1.86
N ASN A 43 -1.35 15.53 3.09
CA ASN A 43 -0.42 16.31 3.91
C ASN A 43 1.02 15.83 3.66
N ALA A 44 1.64 16.32 2.59
CA ALA A 44 2.97 15.89 2.16
C ALA A 44 4.05 16.10 3.24
N ARG A 45 4.01 17.24 3.93
CA ARG A 45 5.02 17.58 4.95
C ARG A 45 5.00 16.58 6.11
N LEU A 46 3.82 16.27 6.66
CA LEU A 46 3.73 15.27 7.73
C LEU A 46 4.05 13.88 7.22
N ALA A 47 3.64 13.55 5.99
CA ALA A 47 3.98 12.27 5.37
C ALA A 47 5.50 12.07 5.28
N ASP A 48 6.24 13.07 4.77
CA ASP A 48 7.70 12.99 4.64
C ASP A 48 8.40 12.87 5.99
N LEU A 49 7.91 13.57 7.03
CA LEU A 49 8.43 13.42 8.39
C LEU A 49 8.19 12.02 8.96
N SER A 50 6.99 11.47 8.80
CA SER A 50 6.65 10.12 9.24
C SER A 50 7.47 9.05 8.51
N PHE A 51 7.65 9.23 7.20
CA PHE A 51 8.47 8.35 6.37
C PHE A 51 9.95 8.39 6.78
N ALA A 52 10.50 9.60 6.97
CA ALA A 52 11.88 9.78 7.40
C ALA A 52 12.14 9.09 8.75
N LYS A 53 11.19 9.17 9.70
CA LYS A 53 11.25 8.42 10.96
C LYS A 53 11.28 6.91 10.70
N ALA A 54 10.36 6.39 9.89
CA ALA A 54 10.31 4.95 9.61
C ALA A 54 11.61 4.43 9.00
N ARG A 55 12.13 5.16 8.02
CA ARG A 55 13.39 4.84 7.33
C ARG A 55 14.58 4.90 8.28
N ALA A 56 14.66 5.93 9.13
CA ALA A 56 15.74 6.08 10.11
C ALA A 56 15.77 4.92 11.11
N GLU A 57 14.62 4.51 11.65
CA GLU A 57 14.53 3.39 12.60
C GLU A 57 14.96 2.06 11.96
N ALA A 58 14.56 1.80 10.71
CA ALA A 58 15.05 0.64 9.97
C ALA A 58 16.56 0.74 9.69
N ALA A 59 17.07 1.91 9.30
CA ALA A 59 18.48 2.12 8.98
C ALA A 59 19.42 1.88 10.18
N ARG A 60 18.96 2.14 11.41
CA ARG A 60 19.72 1.85 12.65
C ARG A 60 20.11 0.39 12.80
N THR A 61 19.43 -0.52 12.10
CA THR A 61 19.74 -1.95 12.11
C THR A 61 20.89 -2.33 11.17
N GLY A 62 21.29 -1.44 10.25
CA GLY A 62 22.27 -1.73 9.21
C GLY A 62 21.80 -2.75 8.16
N ARG A 63 20.49 -3.05 8.11
CA ARG A 63 19.91 -4.08 7.24
C ARG A 63 19.31 -3.46 5.97
N PRO A 64 19.94 -3.62 4.80
CA PRO A 64 19.45 -3.02 3.55
C PRO A 64 18.09 -3.58 3.13
N ASP A 65 17.80 -4.86 3.41
CA ASP A 65 16.51 -5.49 3.13
C ASP A 65 15.35 -4.84 3.89
N LEU A 66 15.57 -4.46 5.15
CA LEU A 66 14.56 -3.77 5.95
C LEU A 66 14.30 -2.35 5.45
N VAL A 67 15.35 -1.61 5.08
CA VAL A 67 15.18 -0.26 4.50
C VAL A 67 14.52 -0.36 3.11
N ALA A 68 14.88 -1.35 2.30
CA ALA A 68 14.24 -1.61 1.01
C ALA A 68 12.73 -1.84 1.14
N ARG A 69 12.30 -2.58 2.16
CA ARG A 69 10.88 -2.78 2.47
C ARG A 69 10.17 -1.47 2.81
N ILE A 70 10.79 -0.58 3.60
CA ILE A 70 10.24 0.73 3.94
C ILE A 70 10.07 1.59 2.67
N GLU A 71 11.10 1.62 1.80
CA GLU A 71 11.06 2.36 0.54
C GLU A 71 9.98 1.84 -0.42
N LEU A 72 9.84 0.52 -0.53
CA LEU A 72 8.79 -0.09 -1.34
C LEU A 72 7.38 0.17 -0.79
N ALA A 73 7.22 0.23 0.54
CA ALA A 73 5.94 0.62 1.14
C ALA A 73 5.57 2.06 0.73
N ARG A 74 6.54 2.98 0.72
CA ARG A 74 6.34 4.33 0.18
C ARG A 74 5.90 4.29 -1.27
N CYS A 75 6.63 3.58 -2.12
CA CYS A 75 6.26 3.46 -3.53
C CYS A 75 4.86 2.90 -3.76
N GLY A 76 4.47 1.86 -3.01
CA GLY A 76 3.12 1.31 -3.08
C GLY A 76 2.07 2.36 -2.80
N VAL A 77 2.16 3.05 -1.66
CA VAL A 77 1.21 4.11 -1.29
C VAL A 77 1.18 5.25 -2.32
N ARG A 78 2.31 5.60 -2.95
CA ARG A 78 2.34 6.60 -4.03
C ARG A 78 1.61 6.12 -5.29
N ALA A 79 1.74 4.84 -5.63
CA ALA A 79 1.00 4.22 -6.73
C ALA A 79 -0.52 4.28 -6.53
N ALA A 80 -1.01 4.21 -5.28
CA ALA A 80 -2.43 4.39 -4.97
C ALA A 80 -2.99 5.76 -5.42
N ALA A 81 -2.13 6.77 -5.50
CA ALA A 81 -2.43 8.11 -5.98
C ALA A 81 -1.90 8.39 -7.41
N LEU A 82 -1.58 7.33 -8.17
CA LEU A 82 -1.06 7.43 -9.54
C LEU A 82 0.24 8.23 -9.67
N GLU A 83 1.01 8.33 -8.58
CA GLU A 83 2.33 8.94 -8.59
C GLU A 83 3.38 7.84 -8.78
N PHE A 84 3.90 7.76 -10.00
CA PHE A 84 4.88 6.76 -10.38
C PHE A 84 6.27 7.38 -10.54
N ASP A 85 7.25 6.68 -9.99
CA ASP A 85 8.67 6.82 -10.32
C ASP A 85 9.30 5.41 -10.35
N ASP A 86 10.62 5.36 -10.51
CA ASP A 86 11.38 4.10 -10.52
C ASP A 86 11.74 3.62 -9.10
N CYS A 87 11.11 4.17 -8.06
CA CYS A 87 11.42 3.89 -6.66
C CYS A 87 12.90 4.11 -6.32
N PRO A 88 13.46 5.31 -6.53
CA PRO A 88 14.91 5.54 -6.42
C PRO A 88 15.49 5.14 -5.05
N GLY A 89 14.73 5.31 -3.97
CA GLY A 89 15.14 4.88 -2.63
C GLY A 89 15.32 3.36 -2.50
N TYR A 90 14.49 2.56 -3.17
CA TYR A 90 14.65 1.11 -3.27
C TYR A 90 15.78 0.73 -4.23
N GLN A 91 15.92 1.42 -5.39
CA GLN A 91 16.95 1.08 -6.38
C GLN A 91 18.36 1.12 -5.79
N ALA A 92 18.64 2.10 -4.93
CA ALA A 92 19.92 2.20 -4.21
C ALA A 92 20.19 1.01 -3.25
N LEU A 93 19.17 0.20 -2.93
CA LEU A 93 19.21 -0.92 -1.98
C LEU A 93 18.95 -2.28 -2.65
N ALA A 94 18.73 -2.30 -3.97
CA ALA A 94 18.25 -3.48 -4.69
C ALA A 94 19.16 -4.70 -4.54
N GLU A 95 20.48 -4.50 -4.49
CA GLU A 95 21.45 -5.58 -4.27
C GLU A 95 21.27 -6.26 -2.91
N GLY A 96 21.00 -5.47 -1.87
CA GLY A 96 20.77 -5.94 -0.50
C GLY A 96 19.32 -6.32 -0.19
N ALA A 97 18.39 -6.17 -1.14
CA ALA A 97 16.99 -6.51 -0.95
C ALA A 97 16.78 -8.03 -0.93
N ALA A 98 15.96 -8.50 0.00
CA ALA A 98 15.57 -9.91 0.07
C ALA A 98 14.56 -10.28 -1.05
N PRO A 99 14.34 -11.57 -1.33
CA PRO A 99 13.52 -12.00 -2.47
C PRO A 99 12.09 -11.44 -2.47
N ALA A 100 11.46 -11.29 -1.30
CA ALA A 100 10.12 -10.73 -1.18
C ALA A 100 10.06 -9.25 -1.61
N GLU A 101 11.05 -8.45 -1.22
CA GLU A 101 11.17 -7.06 -1.64
C GLU A 101 11.37 -6.96 -3.16
N ARG A 102 12.21 -7.82 -3.76
CA ARG A 102 12.42 -7.85 -5.22
C ARG A 102 11.14 -8.19 -5.97
N SER A 103 10.40 -9.20 -5.52
CA SER A 103 9.10 -9.57 -6.08
C SER A 103 8.10 -8.44 -5.98
N TYR A 104 8.04 -7.76 -4.83
CA TYR A 104 7.14 -6.63 -4.65
C TYR A 104 7.55 -5.42 -5.51
N ALA A 105 8.84 -5.17 -5.69
CA ALA A 105 9.34 -4.16 -6.62
C ALA A 105 8.95 -4.47 -8.08
N ALA A 106 9.09 -5.73 -8.51
CA ALA A 106 8.65 -6.20 -9.83
C ALA A 106 7.13 -6.09 -10.02
N PHE A 107 6.36 -6.34 -8.95
CA PHE A 107 4.92 -6.08 -8.94
C PHE A 107 4.63 -4.59 -9.18
N LEU A 108 5.21 -3.69 -8.38
CA LEU A 108 4.99 -2.24 -8.47
C LEU A 108 5.44 -1.63 -9.81
N SER A 109 6.47 -2.19 -10.44
CA SER A 109 6.94 -1.73 -11.75
C SER A 109 6.10 -2.23 -12.93
N GLY A 110 5.22 -3.22 -12.71
CA GLY A 110 4.47 -3.89 -13.78
C GLY A 110 5.25 -5.00 -14.48
N ALA A 111 6.48 -5.32 -14.04
CA ALA A 111 7.33 -6.37 -14.59
C ALA A 111 6.90 -7.77 -14.08
N TRP A 112 5.71 -8.21 -14.49
CA TRP A 112 5.09 -9.43 -13.95
C TRP A 112 5.51 -10.74 -14.65
N GLN A 113 6.32 -10.66 -15.71
CA GLN A 113 6.76 -11.86 -16.42
C GLN A 113 7.62 -12.72 -15.49
N GLY A 114 7.18 -13.95 -15.23
CA GLY A 114 7.87 -14.88 -14.33
C GLY A 114 7.75 -14.54 -12.84
N LEU A 115 6.88 -13.59 -12.45
CA LEU A 115 6.66 -13.23 -11.06
C LEU A 115 5.82 -14.31 -10.35
N ASP A 116 6.38 -14.94 -9.32
CA ASP A 116 5.65 -15.91 -8.50
C ASP A 116 4.70 -15.20 -7.52
N ALA A 117 3.39 -15.37 -7.74
CA ALA A 117 2.34 -14.82 -6.87
C ALA A 117 2.48 -15.23 -5.40
N LYS A 118 3.13 -16.37 -5.09
CA LYS A 118 3.35 -16.82 -3.70
C LYS A 118 4.38 -15.96 -2.95
N THR A 119 5.20 -15.21 -3.66
CA THR A 119 6.24 -14.34 -3.09
C THR A 119 5.74 -12.91 -2.84
N LEU A 120 4.53 -12.59 -3.31
CA LEU A 120 3.89 -11.30 -3.05
C LEU A 120 3.14 -11.30 -1.71
N PRO A 121 2.88 -10.10 -1.14
CA PRO A 121 1.84 -9.94 -0.14
C PRO A 121 0.54 -10.57 -0.65
N THR A 122 -0.10 -11.37 0.19
CA THR A 122 -1.20 -12.28 -0.19
C THR A 122 -2.37 -11.57 -0.85
N GLN A 123 -2.62 -10.30 -0.49
CA GLN A 123 -3.66 -9.47 -1.08
C GLN A 123 -3.46 -9.17 -2.58
N TYR A 124 -2.23 -9.23 -3.09
CA TYR A 124 -1.90 -8.95 -4.50
C TYR A 124 -1.81 -10.20 -5.37
N ALA A 125 -1.68 -11.39 -4.76
CA ALA A 125 -1.61 -12.64 -5.49
C ALA A 125 -2.80 -12.87 -6.47
N PRO A 126 -4.05 -12.50 -6.14
CA PRO A 126 -5.17 -12.62 -7.07
C PRO A 126 -5.04 -11.73 -8.32
N VAL A 127 -4.39 -10.56 -8.21
CA VAL A 127 -4.24 -9.58 -9.28
C VAL A 127 -3.37 -10.12 -10.44
N LEU A 128 -2.43 -11.02 -10.13
CA LEU A 128 -1.56 -11.64 -11.14
C LEU A 128 -2.22 -12.78 -11.94
N LYS A 129 -3.40 -13.25 -11.52
CA LYS A 129 -4.11 -14.33 -12.22
C LYS A 129 -4.79 -13.78 -13.48
N ALA A 130 -5.03 -14.63 -14.46
CA ALA A 130 -5.80 -14.25 -15.64
C ALA A 130 -7.19 -13.73 -15.23
N GLY A 131 -7.56 -12.53 -15.69
CA GLY A 131 -8.79 -11.85 -15.31
C GLY A 131 -8.79 -11.26 -13.89
N GLY A 132 -7.65 -11.26 -13.19
CA GLY A 132 -7.50 -10.69 -11.85
C GLY A 132 -7.70 -9.17 -11.84
N GLU A 133 -7.44 -8.50 -12.95
CA GLU A 133 -7.67 -7.07 -13.16
C GLU A 133 -9.14 -6.64 -13.02
N ALA A 134 -10.08 -7.57 -13.26
CA ALA A 134 -11.51 -7.33 -13.11
C ALA A 134 -12.02 -7.56 -11.68
N LYS A 135 -11.16 -8.00 -10.75
CA LYS A 135 -11.52 -8.43 -9.39
C LYS A 135 -10.98 -7.50 -8.31
N LEU A 136 -10.68 -6.25 -8.65
CA LEU A 136 -10.15 -5.28 -7.70
C LEU A 136 -11.05 -5.09 -6.48
N ALA A 137 -12.37 -5.08 -6.66
CA ALA A 137 -13.33 -5.00 -5.56
C ALA A 137 -13.19 -6.14 -4.51
N GLU A 138 -12.63 -7.30 -4.88
CA GLU A 138 -12.38 -8.43 -3.96
C GLU A 138 -11.18 -8.19 -3.02
N VAL A 139 -10.32 -7.21 -3.32
CA VAL A 139 -9.21 -6.83 -2.42
C VAL A 139 -9.81 -6.08 -1.23
N ALA A 140 -9.81 -6.72 -0.04
CA ALA A 140 -10.53 -6.21 1.13
C ALA A 140 -9.95 -4.89 1.68
N ASP A 141 -8.62 -4.82 1.82
CA ASP A 141 -7.94 -3.63 2.33
C ASP A 141 -8.00 -2.48 1.30
N PRO A 142 -8.59 -1.32 1.65
CA PRO A 142 -8.81 -0.24 0.70
C PRO A 142 -7.52 0.39 0.17
N VAL A 143 -6.45 0.45 0.98
CA VAL A 143 -5.15 0.94 0.48
C VAL A 143 -4.60 -0.03 -0.55
N SER A 144 -4.52 -1.32 -0.20
CA SER A 144 -4.05 -2.35 -1.12
C SER A 144 -4.87 -2.40 -2.41
N ARG A 145 -6.19 -2.18 -2.34
CA ARG A 145 -7.03 -2.07 -3.53
C ARG A 145 -6.60 -0.93 -4.44
N LEU A 146 -6.33 0.26 -3.90
CA LEU A 146 -5.84 1.40 -4.68
C LEU A 146 -4.43 1.18 -5.21
N ILE A 147 -3.54 0.52 -4.45
CA ILE A 147 -2.21 0.15 -4.92
C ILE A 147 -2.33 -0.78 -6.14
N ALA A 148 -3.14 -1.83 -6.03
CA ALA A 148 -3.39 -2.75 -7.13
C ALA A 148 -3.99 -2.04 -8.36
N ALA A 149 -4.96 -1.15 -8.15
CA ALA A 149 -5.54 -0.33 -9.21
C ALA A 149 -4.48 0.54 -9.89
N GLY A 150 -3.61 1.20 -9.12
CA GLY A 150 -2.53 2.03 -9.63
C GLY A 150 -1.50 1.25 -10.44
N VAL A 151 -1.10 0.07 -9.96
CA VAL A 151 -0.15 -0.80 -10.68
C VAL A 151 -0.77 -1.33 -11.99
N LEU A 152 -2.04 -1.76 -11.97
CA LEU A 152 -2.76 -2.16 -13.17
C LEU A 152 -2.90 -1.01 -14.16
N PHE A 153 -3.15 0.21 -13.67
CA PHE A 153 -3.23 1.41 -14.50
C PHE A 153 -1.88 1.71 -15.16
N LYS A 154 -0.78 1.70 -14.40
CA LYS A 154 0.59 1.86 -14.92
C LYS A 154 0.92 0.82 -16.00
N ALA A 155 0.46 -0.42 -15.81
CA ALA A 155 0.67 -1.50 -16.76
C ALA A 155 -0.27 -1.46 -17.98
N GLY A 156 -1.21 -0.51 -18.06
CA GLY A 156 -2.21 -0.42 -19.14
C GLY A 156 -3.25 -1.54 -19.13
N ARG A 157 -3.46 -2.20 -17.97
CA ARG A 157 -4.32 -3.39 -17.81
C ARG A 157 -5.57 -3.12 -16.98
N LEU A 158 -5.75 -1.91 -16.47
CA LEU A 158 -6.90 -1.57 -15.64
C LEU A 158 -8.17 -1.43 -16.51
N PRO A 159 -9.20 -2.28 -16.31
CA PRO A 159 -10.47 -2.12 -17.03
C PRO A 159 -11.22 -0.85 -16.59
N PRO A 160 -12.15 -0.33 -17.40
CA PRO A 160 -12.97 0.82 -17.06
C PRO A 160 -13.64 0.76 -15.67
N ALA A 161 -14.15 -0.41 -15.29
CA ALA A 161 -14.79 -0.63 -14.00
C ALA A 161 -13.81 -0.46 -12.83
N GLY A 162 -12.53 -0.82 -13.01
CA GLY A 162 -11.51 -0.66 -11.98
C GLY A 162 -11.18 0.80 -11.66
N ILE A 163 -11.42 1.73 -12.60
CA ILE A 163 -11.30 3.17 -12.35
C ILE A 163 -12.42 3.64 -11.43
N VAL A 164 -13.65 3.17 -11.67
CA VAL A 164 -14.81 3.47 -10.83
C VAL A 164 -14.57 2.93 -9.41
N ASP A 165 -14.12 1.68 -9.29
CA ASP A 165 -13.78 1.07 -8.00
C ASP A 165 -12.72 1.89 -7.23
N ALA A 166 -11.72 2.43 -7.93
CA ALA A 166 -10.69 3.25 -7.32
C ALA A 166 -11.22 4.61 -6.83
N VAL A 167 -12.08 5.27 -7.62
CA VAL A 167 -12.76 6.50 -7.21
C VAL A 167 -13.62 6.26 -5.98
N GLU A 168 -14.46 5.23 -5.98
CA GLU A 168 -15.34 4.91 -4.85
C GLU A 168 -14.56 4.50 -3.61
N THR A 169 -13.45 3.76 -3.78
CA THR A 169 -12.58 3.39 -2.66
C THR A 169 -11.92 4.62 -2.03
N ALA A 170 -11.34 5.52 -2.83
CA ALA A 170 -10.72 6.73 -2.30
C ALA A 170 -11.75 7.68 -1.68
N SER A 171 -12.92 7.82 -2.31
CA SER A 171 -14.04 8.64 -1.84
C SER A 171 -14.59 8.13 -0.50
N GLY A 172 -14.88 6.82 -0.40
CA GLY A 172 -15.42 6.21 0.81
C GLY A 172 -14.49 6.25 2.02
N GLN A 173 -13.18 6.37 1.80
CA GLN A 173 -12.19 6.56 2.86
C GLN A 173 -11.89 8.03 3.17
N GLY A 174 -12.40 8.98 2.37
CA GLY A 174 -12.08 10.40 2.50
C GLY A 174 -10.63 10.75 2.12
N TRP A 175 -9.96 9.91 1.33
CA TRP A 175 -8.57 10.14 0.95
C TRP A 175 -8.45 11.08 -0.25
N ARG A 176 -8.18 12.34 0.07
CA ARG A 176 -8.11 13.43 -0.90
C ARG A 176 -7.12 13.19 -2.03
N ARG A 177 -5.89 12.80 -1.72
CA ARG A 177 -4.81 12.68 -2.73
C ARG A 177 -5.14 11.65 -3.82
N PRO A 178 -5.44 10.38 -3.50
CA PRO A 178 -5.84 9.41 -4.52
C PRO A 178 -7.16 9.78 -5.19
N LEU A 179 -8.14 10.35 -4.46
CA LEU A 179 -9.41 10.75 -5.05
C LEU A 179 -9.24 11.76 -6.18
N LEU A 180 -8.42 12.79 -5.97
CA LEU A 180 -8.11 13.79 -7.01
C LEU A 180 -7.42 13.14 -8.23
N ALA A 181 -6.49 12.22 -8.00
CA ALA A 181 -5.79 11.52 -9.08
C ALA A 181 -6.76 10.70 -9.94
N TRP A 182 -7.62 9.89 -9.32
CA TRP A 182 -8.58 9.04 -10.02
C TRP A 182 -9.71 9.81 -10.69
N LEU A 183 -10.23 10.87 -10.06
CA LEU A 183 -11.18 11.77 -10.72
C LEU A 183 -10.56 12.47 -11.94
N GLY A 184 -9.27 12.79 -11.88
CA GLY A 184 -8.52 13.30 -13.03
C GLY A 184 -8.51 12.30 -14.19
N VAL A 185 -8.30 11.02 -13.93
CA VAL A 185 -8.39 9.95 -14.95
C VAL A 185 -9.81 9.85 -15.53
N GLU A 186 -10.85 9.83 -14.70
CA GLU A 186 -12.24 9.80 -15.19
C GLU A 186 -12.57 11.02 -16.07
N LEU A 187 -12.12 12.21 -15.66
CA LEU A 187 -12.34 13.44 -16.41
C LEU A 187 -11.71 13.39 -17.80
N GLN A 188 -10.47 12.91 -17.90
CA GLN A 188 -9.79 12.76 -19.20
C GLN A 188 -10.53 11.78 -20.11
N ARG A 189 -11.03 10.67 -19.55
CA ARG A 189 -11.81 9.69 -20.32
C ARG A 189 -13.15 10.24 -20.79
N ALA A 190 -13.88 10.96 -19.94
CA ALA A 190 -15.15 11.60 -20.31
C ALA A 190 -14.94 12.62 -21.45
N ARG A 191 -13.88 13.43 -21.35
CA ARG A 191 -13.50 14.37 -22.43
C ARG A 191 -13.13 13.66 -23.72
N ALA A 192 -12.34 12.59 -23.65
CA ALA A 192 -11.96 11.80 -24.83
C ALA A 192 -13.16 11.12 -25.50
N ALA A 193 -14.20 10.78 -24.73
CA ALA A 193 -15.46 10.22 -25.23
C ALA A 193 -16.45 11.29 -25.75
N GLY A 194 -16.15 12.59 -25.60
CA GLY A 194 -17.07 13.68 -25.95
C GLY A 194 -18.25 13.85 -24.99
N ASP A 195 -18.22 13.19 -23.82
CA ASP A 195 -19.28 13.29 -22.80
C ASP A 195 -19.08 14.54 -21.93
N GLY A 196 -19.55 15.68 -22.46
CA GLY A 196 -19.44 16.98 -21.78
C GLY A 196 -20.18 17.03 -20.44
N ASP A 197 -21.32 16.35 -20.33
CA ASP A 197 -22.12 16.32 -19.11
C ASP A 197 -21.41 15.55 -18.00
N ALA A 198 -20.83 14.38 -18.32
CA ALA A 198 -20.00 13.64 -17.37
C ALA A 198 -18.76 14.45 -16.97
N ALA A 199 -18.07 15.05 -17.94
CA ALA A 199 -16.89 15.87 -17.66
C ALA A 199 -17.22 17.02 -16.71
N ALA A 200 -18.34 17.73 -16.90
CA ALA A 200 -18.78 18.79 -16.01
C ALA A 200 -19.14 18.29 -14.61
N ARG A 201 -19.79 17.12 -14.49
CA ARG A 201 -20.07 16.49 -13.18
C ARG A 201 -18.78 16.12 -12.44
N ILE A 202 -17.83 15.51 -13.13
CA ILE A 202 -16.55 15.09 -12.53
C ILE A 202 -15.73 16.31 -12.10
N GLN A 203 -15.69 17.37 -12.93
CA GLN A 203 -14.99 18.61 -12.58
C GLN A 203 -15.54 19.21 -11.27
N ARG A 204 -16.86 19.26 -11.09
CA ARG A 204 -17.46 19.74 -9.82
C ARG A 204 -17.02 18.92 -8.61
N ARG A 205 -16.85 17.59 -8.76
CA ARG A 205 -16.31 16.74 -7.69
C ARG A 205 -14.86 17.10 -7.38
N ILE A 206 -14.02 17.31 -8.40
CA ILE A 206 -12.62 17.73 -8.23
C ILE A 206 -12.56 19.06 -7.49
N ASP A 207 -13.35 20.05 -7.91
CA ASP A 207 -13.39 21.38 -7.31
C ASP A 207 -13.80 21.31 -5.84
N LEU A 208 -14.82 20.51 -5.52
CA LEU A 208 -15.27 20.26 -4.14
C LEU A 208 -14.16 19.64 -3.28
N VAL A 209 -13.42 18.67 -3.81
CA VAL A 209 -12.30 18.06 -3.07
C VAL A 209 -11.17 19.08 -2.90
N ALA A 210 -10.92 19.94 -3.89
CA ALA A 210 -9.90 20.98 -3.82
C ALA A 210 -10.19 22.05 -2.74
N THR A 211 -11.46 22.31 -2.39
CA THR A 211 -11.78 23.25 -1.30
C THR A 211 -11.37 22.74 0.08
N SER A 212 -11.13 21.43 0.23
CA SER A 212 -10.66 20.83 1.49
C SER A 212 -9.14 20.96 1.70
N VAL A 213 -8.41 21.50 0.71
CA VAL A 213 -6.97 21.76 0.82
C VAL A 213 -6.77 22.97 1.71
N LYS A 214 -6.28 22.76 2.94
CA LYS A 214 -5.86 23.86 3.79
C LYS A 214 -4.62 24.53 3.17
N PRO A 215 -4.60 25.87 2.99
CA PRO A 215 -3.42 26.59 2.53
C PRO A 215 -2.24 26.44 3.51
#